data_AF-A0A537NW74-F1
#
_entry.id   AF-A0A537NW74-F1
#
_cell.length_a   1.000
_cell.length_b   1.000
_cell.length_c   1.000
_cell.angle_alpha   90.00
_cell.angle_beta   90.00
_cell.angle_gamma   90.00
#
_symmetry.space_group_name_H-M   'P 1'
#
loop_
_entity.id
_entity.type
_entity.pdbx_description
1 polymer ?
#
loop_
_entity_poly.entity_id
_entity_poly.type
_entity_poly.pdbx_seq_one_letter_code
_entity_poly.pdbx_strand_id
1 'polypeptide(L)'
;MAILLLLAVLLLLAVPIIAIAALAKSIGLDGDLRRLDARLASLEGRLAAATPPAAQAPQGAPVPPAEPIAVSEALPREVEPAPPTHEEALATPSPVVPPASPPPQPTSETARMSLEERLGAQWAVWVGGVAVALGGIFLVRYSIEQGLLGPAGRVALGAMLALALVAAGEWARRSERLIGISRLPAAHIPGTLTAAGTTVAYADVYAAYALYDFLGAGTAFILLGVVALATLAAALLHGPALAGLGLVGAYLTPLLVASEHPDYWALYIYLAVATAAAFALARIRMWRWLAITAVAFSAAWILPGVGVVSVDALGAHVFYAVAGFALAAVLIVAGLLFGPDAEPGRIDGVSSAALAAYLVAAAVLVLASRHDPLALTAFAVLVAATAAIAWRAEAAAAAVPAAALLAILVIARWAVDLKIGHLLMPSGPVAGAVPEPPKADVGWHLVLATGFALVFGITGYCAHGRSQRPIVPILWSASAV
;
A
#
# COMPACT_ATOMS: atom_id res chain seq x y z
N MET A 1 20.67 -1.22 8.91
CA MET A 1 20.56 -2.45 8.10
C MET A 1 19.20 -3.15 8.24
N ALA A 2 18.81 -3.67 9.42
CA ALA A 2 17.56 -4.44 9.59
C ALA A 2 16.29 -3.75 9.03
N ILE A 3 16.08 -2.46 9.32
CA ILE A 3 14.92 -1.69 8.80
C ILE A 3 14.94 -1.60 7.27
N LEU A 4 16.12 -1.50 6.65
CA LEU A 4 16.26 -1.43 5.19
C LEU A 4 15.93 -2.78 4.53
N LEU A 5 16.35 -3.89 5.15
CA LEU A 5 15.94 -5.24 4.73
C LEU A 5 14.43 -5.47 4.93
N LEU A 6 13.84 -4.92 6.00
CA LEU A 6 12.40 -5.04 6.26
C LEU A 6 11.58 -4.18 5.28
N LEU A 7 12.05 -2.99 4.91
CA LEU A 7 11.51 -2.20 3.80
C LEU A 7 11.69 -2.91 2.45
N ALA A 8 12.83 -3.54 2.18
CA ALA A 8 13.04 -4.32 0.97
C ALA A 8 12.12 -5.55 0.90
N VAL A 9 11.86 -6.23 2.02
CA VAL A 9 10.88 -7.34 2.09
C VAL A 9 9.44 -6.84 1.98
N LEU A 10 9.09 -5.68 2.58
CA LEU A 10 7.77 -5.08 2.40
C LEU A 10 7.56 -4.62 0.96
N LEU A 11 8.60 -4.07 0.31
CA LEU A 11 8.59 -3.76 -1.12
C LEU A 11 8.46 -5.03 -1.96
N LEU A 12 9.21 -6.09 -1.65
CA LEU A 12 9.13 -7.39 -2.33
C LEU A 12 7.77 -8.09 -2.16
N LEU A 13 7.05 -7.83 -1.07
CA LEU A 13 5.68 -8.29 -0.83
C LEU A 13 4.61 -7.36 -1.44
N ALA A 14 4.91 -6.07 -1.56
CA ALA A 14 4.06 -5.13 -2.30
C ALA A 14 4.20 -5.31 -3.81
N VAL A 15 5.40 -5.67 -4.32
CA VAL A 15 5.69 -5.92 -5.74
C VAL A 15 4.71 -6.89 -6.41
N PRO A 16 4.37 -8.08 -5.88
CA PRO A 16 3.36 -8.94 -6.52
C PRO A 16 1.96 -8.33 -6.49
N ILE A 17 1.56 -7.64 -5.41
CA ILE A 17 0.24 -6.99 -5.33
C ILE A 17 0.15 -5.83 -6.34
N ILE A 18 1.19 -5.00 -6.40
CA ILE A 18 1.33 -3.88 -7.33
C ILE A 18 1.46 -4.38 -8.77
N ALA A 19 2.20 -5.47 -9.02
CA ALA A 19 2.35 -6.05 -10.36
C ALA A 19 1.07 -6.70 -10.85
N ILE A 20 0.30 -7.38 -9.99
CA ILE A 20 -1.01 -7.93 -10.34
C ILE A 20 -2.01 -6.78 -10.61
N ALA A 21 -2.04 -5.76 -9.76
CA ALA A 21 -2.88 -4.57 -9.97
C ALA A 21 -2.48 -3.79 -11.24
N ALA A 22 -1.16 -3.65 -11.51
CA ALA A 22 -0.64 -2.97 -12.70
C ALA A 22 -0.87 -3.80 -13.98
N LEU A 23 -0.79 -5.13 -13.92
CA LEU A 23 -1.09 -6.03 -15.03
C LEU A 23 -2.60 -6.03 -15.36
N ALA A 24 -3.45 -6.07 -14.35
CA ALA A 24 -4.89 -5.88 -14.53
C ALA A 24 -5.19 -4.49 -15.13
N LYS A 25 -4.54 -3.44 -14.62
CA LYS A 25 -4.68 -2.08 -15.14
C LYS A 25 -4.12 -1.90 -16.56
N SER A 26 -3.05 -2.60 -16.95
CA SER A 26 -2.53 -2.57 -18.33
C SER A 26 -3.46 -3.29 -19.30
N ILE A 27 -4.05 -4.41 -18.89
CA ILE A 27 -5.08 -5.12 -19.66
C ILE A 27 -6.33 -4.23 -19.85
N GLY A 28 -6.71 -3.43 -18.85
CA GLY A 28 -7.75 -2.40 -18.99
C GLY A 28 -7.37 -1.26 -19.93
N LEU A 29 -6.13 -0.76 -19.82
CA LEU A 29 -5.57 0.31 -20.67
C LEU A 29 -5.61 -0.04 -22.17
N ASP A 30 -5.32 -1.29 -22.54
CA ASP A 30 -5.47 -1.78 -23.92
C ASP A 30 -6.92 -1.69 -24.43
N GLY A 31 -7.91 -1.79 -23.54
CA GLY A 31 -9.33 -1.62 -23.86
C GLY A 31 -9.72 -0.15 -24.01
N ASP A 32 -9.25 0.71 -23.10
CA ASP A 32 -9.55 2.14 -23.15
C ASP A 32 -8.81 2.89 -24.26
N LEU A 33 -7.59 2.49 -24.62
CA LEU A 33 -6.89 2.98 -25.81
C LEU A 33 -7.69 2.67 -27.09
N ARG A 34 -8.14 1.42 -27.27
CA ARG A 34 -9.00 1.05 -28.43
C ARG A 34 -10.32 1.83 -28.45
N ARG A 35 -10.91 2.13 -27.29
CA ARG A 35 -12.10 2.99 -27.18
C ARG A 35 -11.79 4.46 -27.54
N LEU A 36 -10.59 4.95 -27.22
CA LEU A 36 -10.14 6.29 -27.56
C LEU A 36 -9.85 6.42 -29.07
N ASP A 37 -9.14 5.46 -29.64
CA ASP A 37 -8.84 5.37 -31.08
C ASP A 37 -10.13 5.28 -31.91
N ALA A 38 -11.08 4.44 -31.50
CA ALA A 38 -12.39 4.34 -32.15
C ALA A 38 -13.19 5.66 -32.06
N ARG A 39 -13.06 6.41 -30.95
CA ARG A 39 -13.66 7.74 -30.83
C ARG A 39 -12.95 8.76 -31.71
N LEU A 40 -11.62 8.77 -31.77
CA LEU A 40 -10.83 9.64 -32.65
C LEU A 40 -11.20 9.42 -34.12
N ALA A 41 -11.15 8.17 -34.60
CA ALA A 41 -11.56 7.82 -35.96
C ALA A 41 -13.01 8.25 -36.27
N SER A 42 -13.92 8.16 -35.29
CA SER A 42 -15.31 8.64 -35.45
C SER A 42 -15.43 10.17 -35.54
N LEU A 43 -14.54 10.91 -34.89
CA LEU A 43 -14.50 12.37 -34.93
C LEU A 43 -13.78 12.88 -36.19
N GLU A 44 -12.69 12.23 -36.59
CA GLU A 44 -11.97 12.49 -37.84
C GLU A 44 -12.87 12.22 -39.06
N GLY A 45 -13.57 11.08 -39.09
CA GLY A 45 -14.56 10.78 -40.13
C GLY A 45 -15.70 11.81 -40.18
N ARG A 46 -16.13 12.35 -39.03
CA ARG A 46 -17.12 13.44 -38.96
C ARG A 46 -16.55 14.80 -39.39
N LEU A 47 -15.28 15.10 -39.10
CA LEU A 47 -14.62 16.32 -39.59
C LEU A 47 -14.40 16.26 -41.11
N ALA A 48 -13.99 15.10 -41.64
CA ALA A 48 -13.85 14.87 -43.07
C ALA A 48 -15.19 15.01 -43.80
N ALA A 49 -16.27 14.44 -43.25
CA ALA A 49 -17.63 14.58 -43.80
C ALA A 49 -18.22 16.00 -43.63
N ALA A 50 -17.77 16.77 -42.64
CA ALA A 50 -18.16 18.17 -42.43
C ALA A 50 -17.31 19.17 -43.24
N THR A 51 -16.21 18.71 -43.85
CA THR A 51 -15.36 19.52 -44.73
C THR A 51 -15.97 19.49 -46.15
N PRO A 52 -16.38 20.63 -46.74
CA PRO A 52 -16.90 20.64 -48.10
C PRO A 52 -15.84 20.11 -49.09
N PRO A 53 -16.22 19.28 -50.09
CA PRO A 53 -15.26 18.77 -51.05
C PRO A 53 -14.66 19.92 -51.87
N ALA A 54 -13.37 20.18 -51.67
CA ALA A 54 -12.60 21.05 -52.54
C ALA A 54 -12.68 20.51 -53.98
N ALA A 55 -12.97 21.38 -54.94
CA ALA A 55 -13.43 20.98 -56.26
C ALA A 55 -12.43 20.06 -56.98
N GLN A 56 -12.87 18.83 -57.27
CA GLN A 56 -12.14 17.93 -58.18
C GLN A 56 -12.20 18.51 -59.59
N ALA A 57 -11.03 18.68 -60.22
CA ALA A 57 -10.95 18.99 -61.64
C ALA A 57 -11.48 17.80 -62.48
N PRO A 58 -12.00 18.03 -63.71
CA PRO A 58 -12.82 17.04 -64.40
C PRO A 58 -12.09 15.72 -64.71
N GLN A 59 -12.75 14.60 -64.41
CA GLN A 59 -12.32 13.28 -64.87
C GLN A 59 -12.55 13.13 -66.37
N GLY A 60 -11.56 12.59 -67.09
CA GLY A 60 -11.69 12.22 -68.50
C GLY A 60 -12.60 11.00 -68.71
N ALA A 61 -13.16 10.88 -69.92
CA ALA A 61 -14.15 9.87 -70.27
C ALA A 61 -13.60 8.42 -70.31
N PRO A 62 -14.44 7.39 -70.10
CA PRO A 62 -14.03 5.99 -70.04
C PRO A 62 -13.85 5.33 -71.42
N VAL A 63 -13.11 4.22 -71.45
CA VAL A 63 -12.95 3.31 -72.60
C VAL A 63 -13.25 1.86 -72.14
N PRO A 64 -14.04 1.06 -72.89
CA PRO A 64 -14.49 -0.29 -72.49
C PRO A 64 -13.40 -1.39 -72.64
N PRO A 65 -13.65 -2.63 -72.13
CA PRO A 65 -12.57 -3.57 -71.78
C PRO A 65 -12.12 -4.51 -72.92
N ALA A 66 -10.98 -5.17 -72.71
CA ALA A 66 -10.47 -6.25 -73.54
C ALA A 66 -9.85 -7.39 -72.71
N GLU A 67 -10.46 -8.57 -72.82
CA GLU A 67 -9.92 -9.92 -72.52
C GLU A 67 -10.28 -10.80 -73.74
N PRO A 68 -9.69 -12.00 -73.93
CA PRO A 68 -8.51 -12.58 -73.28
C PRO A 68 -7.43 -13.03 -74.30
N ILE A 69 -6.24 -13.41 -73.84
CA ILE A 69 -5.38 -14.39 -74.54
C ILE A 69 -4.85 -15.38 -73.51
N ALA A 70 -5.09 -16.67 -73.75
CA ALA A 70 -4.43 -17.76 -73.03
C ALA A 70 -3.27 -18.32 -73.88
N VAL A 71 -2.14 -18.59 -73.24
CA VAL A 71 -1.08 -19.45 -73.79
C VAL A 71 -0.73 -20.48 -72.73
N SER A 72 -0.66 -21.75 -73.15
CA SER A 72 -0.38 -22.92 -72.31
C SER A 72 0.81 -23.65 -72.92
N GLU A 73 1.85 -23.93 -72.13
CA GLU A 73 2.88 -24.90 -72.50
C GLU A 73 3.37 -25.70 -71.29
N ALA A 74 4.06 -26.81 -71.55
CA ALA A 74 3.95 -28.04 -70.76
C ALA A 74 5.00 -28.26 -69.66
N LEU A 75 4.69 -29.25 -68.80
CA LEU A 75 5.59 -30.03 -67.94
C LEU A 75 6.43 -31.02 -68.81
N PRO A 76 7.25 -31.98 -68.28
CA PRO A 76 7.68 -32.26 -66.90
C PRO A 76 9.21 -32.58 -66.74
N ARG A 77 9.56 -33.07 -65.54
CA ARG A 77 10.78 -33.79 -65.07
C ARG A 77 11.84 -32.95 -64.34
N GLU A 78 12.34 -33.29 -63.14
CA GLU A 78 12.62 -34.58 -62.44
C GLU A 78 14.04 -35.13 -62.69
N VAL A 79 14.84 -35.20 -61.61
CA VAL A 79 15.73 -36.32 -61.21
C VAL A 79 16.21 -36.05 -59.77
N GLU A 80 16.63 -37.10 -59.06
CA GLU A 80 16.71 -37.17 -57.58
C GLU A 80 18.17 -37.10 -57.01
N PRO A 81 18.71 -37.93 -56.07
CA PRO A 81 19.52 -37.39 -54.96
C PRO A 81 20.99 -37.91 -54.89
N ALA A 82 21.73 -37.50 -53.85
CA ALA A 82 22.85 -38.30 -53.28
C ALA A 82 23.26 -37.89 -51.84
N PRO A 83 23.14 -38.78 -50.83
CA PRO A 83 24.01 -38.88 -49.64
C PRO A 83 25.13 -39.93 -49.85
N PRO A 84 26.13 -40.14 -48.95
CA PRO A 84 26.02 -40.90 -47.68
C PRO A 84 26.83 -40.19 -46.54
N THR A 85 27.44 -40.75 -45.46
CA THR A 85 27.71 -42.09 -44.83
C THR A 85 27.75 -41.87 -43.28
N HIS A 86 27.60 -42.82 -42.34
CA HIS A 86 28.49 -43.93 -41.84
C HIS A 86 29.90 -43.48 -41.41
N GLU A 87 30.53 -43.96 -40.31
CA GLU A 87 30.19 -44.93 -39.23
C GLU A 87 31.09 -44.60 -37.97
N GLU A 88 31.21 -45.32 -36.84
CA GLU A 88 30.87 -46.70 -36.44
C GLU A 88 30.33 -46.77 -34.97
N ALA A 89 30.84 -47.63 -34.07
CA ALA A 89 30.17 -48.09 -32.84
C ALA A 89 31.06 -48.22 -31.55
N LEU A 90 30.57 -49.02 -30.59
CA LEU A 90 30.94 -49.17 -29.16
C LEU A 90 32.29 -49.87 -28.87
N ALA A 91 33.01 -49.44 -27.83
CA ALA A 91 33.75 -50.33 -26.89
C ALA A 91 34.23 -49.62 -25.59
N THR A 92 34.41 -50.38 -24.50
CA THR A 92 35.06 -49.96 -23.23
C THR A 92 36.35 -50.76 -22.97
N PRO A 93 37.31 -50.26 -22.16
CA PRO A 93 37.51 -50.91 -20.85
C PRO A 93 37.93 -49.98 -19.69
N SER A 94 37.86 -50.50 -18.46
CA SER A 94 38.29 -49.84 -17.21
C SER A 94 39.79 -49.97 -16.93
N PRO A 95 40.33 -49.18 -15.98
CA PRO A 95 41.38 -49.70 -15.11
C PRO A 95 41.23 -49.39 -13.60
N VAL A 96 41.38 -50.46 -12.80
CA VAL A 96 42.05 -50.55 -11.47
C VAL A 96 41.52 -49.74 -10.27
N VAL A 97 41.26 -50.46 -9.17
CA VAL A 97 40.99 -49.95 -7.82
C VAL A 97 42.13 -50.31 -6.86
N PRO A 98 42.80 -49.35 -6.21
CA PRO A 98 43.63 -49.56 -5.01
C PRO A 98 42.80 -49.61 -3.70
N PRO A 99 43.35 -50.10 -2.58
CA PRO A 99 42.56 -50.64 -1.46
C PRO A 99 41.94 -49.59 -0.52
N ALA A 100 40.93 -50.05 0.23
CA ALA A 100 40.18 -49.24 1.20
C ALA A 100 41.00 -48.87 2.44
N SER A 101 40.83 -47.62 2.89
CA SER A 101 41.21 -47.15 4.24
C SER A 101 40.01 -47.25 5.19
N PRO A 102 40.22 -47.50 6.50
CA PRO A 102 39.13 -47.60 7.47
C PRO A 102 38.39 -46.26 7.67
N PRO A 103 37.09 -46.27 7.99
CA PRO A 103 36.30 -45.04 8.11
C PRO A 103 36.71 -44.23 9.36
N PRO A 104 37.07 -42.93 9.21
CA PRO A 104 37.13 -42.03 10.35
C PRO A 104 35.72 -41.80 10.90
N GLN A 105 35.59 -41.77 12.23
CA GLN A 105 34.31 -41.52 12.89
C GLN A 105 33.83 -40.09 12.61
N PRO A 106 32.52 -39.85 12.45
CA PRO A 106 32.00 -38.53 12.10
C PRO A 106 32.12 -37.55 13.27
N THR A 107 33.19 -36.76 13.30
CA THR A 107 33.26 -35.53 14.09
C THR A 107 32.17 -34.58 13.62
N SER A 108 31.23 -34.24 14.51
CA SER A 108 30.05 -33.44 14.19
C SER A 108 30.36 -31.94 14.08
N GLU A 109 31.19 -31.56 13.10
CA GLU A 109 31.20 -30.20 12.60
C GLU A 109 29.88 -29.94 11.86
N THR A 110 29.13 -28.92 12.29
CA THR A 110 27.97 -28.44 11.54
C THR A 110 28.44 -27.77 10.26
N ALA A 111 28.56 -28.55 9.18
CA ALA A 111 28.79 -28.06 7.84
C ALA A 111 27.77 -26.97 7.51
N ARG A 112 28.24 -25.73 7.38
CA ARG A 112 27.41 -24.60 6.96
C ARG A 112 27.18 -24.78 5.46
N MET A 113 26.03 -25.35 5.09
CA MET A 113 25.69 -25.64 3.69
C MET A 113 26.04 -24.43 2.82
N SER A 114 26.81 -24.67 1.76
CA SER A 114 27.35 -23.57 0.95
C SER A 114 26.21 -22.82 0.25
N LEU A 115 26.47 -21.57 -0.17
CA LEU A 115 25.50 -20.86 -1.01
C LEU A 115 25.24 -21.59 -2.33
N GLU A 116 26.20 -22.39 -2.78
CA GLU A 116 26.14 -23.22 -3.99
C GLU A 116 25.24 -24.45 -3.79
N GLU A 117 25.33 -25.15 -2.65
CA GLU A 117 24.37 -26.21 -2.27
C GLU A 117 22.95 -25.65 -2.14
N ARG A 118 22.79 -24.46 -1.54
CA ARG A 118 21.50 -23.81 -1.39
C ARG A 118 20.93 -23.33 -2.73
N LEU A 119 21.75 -22.87 -3.66
CA LEU A 119 21.30 -22.58 -5.02
C LEU A 119 20.92 -23.87 -5.75
N GLY A 120 21.81 -24.88 -5.79
CA GLY A 120 21.58 -26.14 -6.48
C GLY A 120 20.32 -26.88 -6.01
N ALA A 121 20.08 -26.94 -4.70
CA ALA A 121 18.90 -27.59 -4.13
C ALA A 121 17.58 -26.82 -4.35
N GLN A 122 17.63 -25.49 -4.58
CA GLN A 122 16.42 -24.66 -4.68
C GLN A 122 16.11 -24.16 -6.10
N TRP A 123 17.06 -24.15 -7.03
CA TRP A 123 16.84 -23.70 -8.42
C TRP A 123 15.78 -24.52 -9.15
N ALA A 124 15.78 -25.84 -9.03
CA ALA A 124 14.75 -26.69 -9.64
C ALA A 124 13.33 -26.38 -9.12
N VAL A 125 13.20 -26.06 -7.82
CA VAL A 125 11.93 -25.64 -7.21
C VAL A 125 11.51 -24.26 -7.71
N TRP A 126 12.46 -23.33 -7.89
CA TRP A 126 12.19 -21.98 -8.41
C TRP A 126 11.75 -22.00 -9.88
N VAL A 127 12.49 -22.74 -10.73
CA VAL A 127 12.15 -22.95 -12.15
C VAL A 127 10.82 -23.69 -12.28
N GLY A 128 10.59 -24.74 -11.48
CA GLY A 128 9.30 -25.45 -11.44
C GLY A 128 8.14 -24.55 -11.03
N GLY A 129 8.33 -23.70 -10.00
CA GLY A 129 7.33 -22.73 -9.57
C GLY A 129 7.00 -21.68 -10.65
N VAL A 130 8.01 -21.15 -11.34
CA VAL A 130 7.83 -20.23 -12.47
C VAL A 130 7.14 -20.92 -13.65
N ALA A 131 7.51 -22.16 -13.97
CA ALA A 131 6.88 -22.93 -15.05
C ALA A 131 5.41 -23.25 -14.76
N VAL A 132 5.06 -23.60 -13.52
CA VAL A 132 3.67 -23.80 -13.08
C VAL A 132 2.88 -22.49 -13.10
N ALA A 133 3.48 -21.37 -12.65
CA ALA A 133 2.83 -20.06 -12.70
C ALA A 133 2.55 -19.60 -14.14
N LEU A 134 3.55 -19.69 -15.03
CA LEU A 134 3.37 -19.38 -16.47
C LEU A 134 2.37 -20.34 -17.12
N GLY A 135 2.45 -21.65 -16.83
CA GLY A 135 1.50 -22.64 -17.32
C GLY A 135 0.06 -22.32 -16.92
N GLY A 136 -0.16 -21.91 -15.66
CA GLY A 136 -1.46 -21.43 -15.19
C GLY A 136 -1.95 -20.18 -15.93
N ILE A 137 -1.07 -19.18 -16.12
CA ILE A 137 -1.40 -17.94 -16.86
C ILE A 137 -1.76 -18.26 -18.32
N PHE A 138 -0.98 -19.10 -19.02
CA PHE A 138 -1.26 -19.50 -20.39
C PHE A 138 -2.51 -20.38 -20.51
N LEU A 139 -2.75 -21.30 -19.58
CA LEU A 139 -3.97 -22.13 -19.55
C LEU A 139 -5.23 -21.26 -19.35
N VAL A 140 -5.18 -20.30 -18.43
CA VAL A 140 -6.25 -19.31 -18.24
C VAL A 140 -6.43 -18.53 -19.54
N ARG A 141 -5.38 -17.91 -20.09
CA ARG A 141 -5.47 -17.14 -21.35
C ARG A 141 -6.07 -17.95 -22.50
N TYR A 142 -5.64 -19.18 -22.70
CA TYR A 142 -6.18 -20.07 -23.73
C TYR A 142 -7.70 -20.32 -23.53
N SER A 143 -8.15 -20.52 -22.28
CA SER A 143 -9.58 -20.65 -21.97
C SER A 143 -10.40 -19.37 -22.19
N ILE A 144 -9.75 -18.19 -22.18
CA ILE A 144 -10.36 -16.91 -22.59
C ILE A 144 -10.50 -16.89 -24.11
N GLU A 145 -9.42 -17.17 -24.84
CA GLU A 145 -9.35 -17.06 -26.31
C GLU A 145 -10.22 -18.10 -27.02
N GLN A 146 -10.42 -19.29 -26.44
CA GLN A 146 -11.33 -20.31 -26.94
C GLN A 146 -12.78 -20.18 -26.39
N GLY A 147 -13.07 -19.17 -25.56
CA GLY A 147 -14.40 -18.96 -24.97
C GLY A 147 -14.84 -20.02 -23.94
N LEU A 148 -14.00 -21.00 -23.62
CA LEU A 148 -14.30 -22.14 -22.75
C LEU A 148 -14.66 -21.74 -21.31
N LEU A 149 -14.07 -20.65 -20.80
CA LEU A 149 -14.44 -20.07 -19.51
C LEU A 149 -14.96 -18.64 -19.70
N GLY A 150 -16.28 -18.47 -19.58
CA GLY A 150 -16.90 -17.15 -19.48
C GLY A 150 -16.47 -16.40 -18.20
N PRO A 151 -16.55 -15.06 -18.16
CA PRO A 151 -15.97 -14.28 -17.05
C PRO A 151 -16.45 -14.67 -15.65
N ALA A 152 -17.75 -15.00 -15.48
CA ALA A 152 -18.30 -15.46 -14.21
C ALA A 152 -17.69 -16.81 -13.74
N GLY A 153 -17.37 -17.71 -14.67
CA GLY A 153 -16.70 -18.97 -14.36
C GLY A 153 -15.25 -18.78 -13.90
N ARG A 154 -14.57 -17.73 -14.41
CA ARG A 154 -13.20 -17.38 -13.97
C ARG A 154 -13.20 -16.88 -12.53
N VAL A 155 -14.14 -15.98 -12.18
CA VAL A 155 -14.30 -15.48 -10.81
C VAL A 155 -14.72 -16.61 -9.85
N ALA A 156 -15.65 -17.49 -10.26
CA ALA A 156 -16.01 -18.65 -9.45
C ALA A 156 -14.80 -19.57 -9.17
N LEU A 157 -13.96 -19.83 -10.17
CA LEU A 157 -12.74 -20.63 -10.02
C LEU A 157 -11.65 -19.89 -9.21
N GLY A 158 -11.52 -18.57 -9.34
CA GLY A 158 -10.62 -17.74 -8.55
C GLY A 158 -10.98 -17.76 -7.06
N ALA A 159 -12.25 -17.51 -6.73
CA ALA A 159 -12.79 -17.63 -5.38
C ALA A 159 -12.62 -19.06 -4.82
N MET A 160 -12.91 -20.11 -5.60
CA MET A 160 -12.71 -21.50 -5.18
C MET A 160 -11.22 -21.81 -4.91
N LEU A 161 -10.31 -21.34 -5.76
CA LEU A 161 -8.86 -21.50 -5.57
C LEU A 161 -8.37 -20.75 -4.33
N ALA A 162 -8.83 -19.53 -4.12
CA ALA A 162 -8.49 -18.73 -2.94
C ALA A 162 -8.93 -19.44 -1.64
N LEU A 163 -10.18 -19.91 -1.59
CA LEU A 163 -10.72 -20.66 -0.46
C LEU A 163 -9.99 -21.98 -0.25
N ALA A 164 -9.66 -22.71 -1.31
CA ALA A 164 -8.88 -23.95 -1.24
C ALA A 164 -7.47 -23.72 -0.69
N LEU A 165 -6.78 -22.65 -1.11
CA LEU A 165 -5.44 -22.29 -0.62
C LEU A 165 -5.46 -21.86 0.85
N VAL A 166 -6.44 -21.05 1.29
CA VAL A 166 -6.61 -20.68 2.70
C VAL A 166 -6.97 -21.91 3.55
N ALA A 167 -7.87 -22.77 3.08
CA ALA A 167 -8.22 -24.01 3.77
C ALA A 167 -7.04 -25.00 3.85
N ALA A 168 -6.23 -25.11 2.80
CA ALA A 168 -5.01 -25.90 2.80
C ALA A 168 -3.94 -25.34 3.76
N GLY A 169 -3.80 -24.01 3.85
CA GLY A 169 -2.95 -23.35 4.84
C GLY A 169 -3.39 -23.61 6.28
N GLU A 170 -4.69 -23.48 6.57
CA GLU A 170 -5.29 -23.80 7.88
C GLU A 170 -5.11 -25.30 8.22
N TRP A 171 -5.35 -26.20 7.27
CA TRP A 171 -5.20 -27.64 7.45
C TRP A 171 -3.74 -28.04 7.67
N ALA A 172 -2.80 -27.52 6.87
CA ALA A 172 -1.37 -27.74 7.06
C ALA A 172 -0.91 -27.28 8.46
N ARG A 173 -1.35 -26.11 8.94
CA ARG A 173 -1.04 -25.63 10.29
C ARG A 173 -1.58 -26.56 11.39
N ARG A 174 -2.74 -27.19 11.18
CA ARG A 174 -3.29 -28.19 12.11
C ARG A 174 -2.48 -29.49 12.08
N SER A 175 -2.15 -30.00 10.89
CA SER A 175 -1.38 -31.23 10.70
C SER A 175 0.05 -31.12 11.25
N GLU A 176 0.76 -30.03 10.98
CA GLU A 176 2.09 -29.76 11.58
C GLU A 176 2.04 -29.78 13.11
N ARG A 177 0.98 -29.20 13.70
CA ARG A 177 0.77 -29.19 15.16
C ARG A 177 0.46 -30.58 15.74
N LEU A 178 -0.15 -31.49 14.97
CA LEU A 178 -0.38 -32.87 15.40
C LEU A 178 0.88 -33.75 15.28
N ILE A 179 1.66 -33.59 14.21
CA ILE A 179 2.77 -34.50 13.88
C ILE A 179 4.11 -34.01 14.48
N GLY A 180 4.19 -32.74 14.92
CA GLY A 180 5.31 -32.21 15.70
C GLY A 180 6.60 -31.93 14.92
N ILE A 181 6.55 -31.93 13.59
CA ILE A 181 7.71 -31.75 12.69
C ILE A 181 8.10 -30.26 12.55
N SER A 182 8.20 -29.53 13.67
CA SER A 182 8.50 -28.09 13.71
C SER A 182 9.99 -27.76 13.47
N ARG A 183 10.70 -28.53 12.63
CA ARG A 183 12.18 -28.53 12.54
C ARG A 183 12.78 -28.31 11.14
N LEU A 184 12.07 -27.63 10.23
CA LEU A 184 12.66 -27.10 8.99
C LEU A 184 12.56 -25.56 8.95
N PRO A 185 13.63 -24.81 9.27
CA PRO A 185 13.59 -23.34 9.36
C PRO A 185 13.42 -22.58 8.03
N ALA A 186 13.22 -23.28 6.90
CA ALA A 186 13.42 -22.72 5.56
C ALA A 186 12.13 -22.31 4.81
N ALA A 187 10.96 -22.81 5.18
CA ALA A 187 9.69 -22.48 4.53
C ALA A 187 8.49 -22.61 5.48
N HIS A 188 7.79 -21.51 5.75
CA HIS A 188 6.50 -21.53 6.46
C HIS A 188 5.36 -21.92 5.51
N ILE A 189 5.30 -23.19 5.11
CA ILE A 189 4.33 -23.73 4.14
C ILE A 189 2.86 -23.33 4.45
N PRO A 190 2.36 -23.38 5.71
CA PRO A 190 1.01 -22.94 6.02
C PRO A 190 0.82 -21.44 5.80
N GLY A 191 1.85 -20.63 6.09
CA GLY A 191 1.81 -19.18 5.93
C GLY A 191 1.88 -18.74 4.46
N THR A 192 2.66 -19.43 3.64
CA THR A 192 2.73 -19.14 2.19
C THR A 192 1.46 -19.58 1.46
N LEU A 193 0.83 -20.70 1.85
CA LEU A 193 -0.48 -21.12 1.33
C LEU A 193 -1.57 -20.09 1.66
N THR A 194 -1.67 -19.66 2.92
CA THR A 194 -2.63 -18.63 3.32
C THR A 194 -2.35 -17.29 2.61
N ALA A 195 -1.08 -16.87 2.49
CA ALA A 195 -0.70 -15.65 1.77
C ALA A 195 -1.07 -15.70 0.27
N ALA A 196 -0.84 -16.84 -0.39
CA ALA A 196 -1.26 -17.05 -1.76
C ALA A 196 -2.78 -16.99 -1.88
N GLY A 197 -3.52 -17.71 -1.03
CA GLY A 197 -4.98 -17.71 -1.03
C GLY A 197 -5.60 -16.32 -0.79
N THR A 198 -5.08 -15.54 0.16
CA THR A 198 -5.54 -14.17 0.38
C THR A 198 -5.18 -13.23 -0.77
N THR A 199 -4.04 -13.44 -1.44
CA THR A 199 -3.66 -12.67 -2.64
C THR A 199 -4.57 -12.99 -3.82
N VAL A 200 -4.91 -14.27 -4.02
CA VAL A 200 -5.87 -14.69 -5.06
C VAL A 200 -7.25 -14.10 -4.75
N ALA A 201 -7.76 -14.18 -3.52
CA ALA A 201 -9.04 -13.57 -3.15
C ALA A 201 -9.09 -12.05 -3.45
N TYR A 202 -8.00 -11.33 -3.12
CA TYR A 202 -7.90 -9.90 -3.34
C TYR A 202 -7.83 -9.55 -4.84
N ALA A 203 -7.07 -10.32 -5.63
CA ALA A 203 -6.99 -10.16 -7.08
C ALA A 203 -8.31 -10.52 -7.79
N ASP A 204 -9.02 -11.54 -7.31
CA ASP A 204 -10.28 -12.04 -7.86
C ASP A 204 -11.44 -11.05 -7.65
N VAL A 205 -11.57 -10.52 -6.43
CA VAL A 205 -12.51 -9.43 -6.14
C VAL A 205 -12.18 -8.18 -6.96
N TYR A 206 -10.90 -7.83 -7.13
CA TYR A 206 -10.50 -6.69 -7.96
C TYR A 206 -10.80 -6.93 -9.45
N ALA A 207 -10.63 -8.16 -9.97
CA ALA A 207 -10.98 -8.49 -11.35
C ALA A 207 -12.50 -8.48 -11.59
N ALA A 208 -13.29 -9.00 -10.63
CA ALA A 208 -14.74 -8.94 -10.67
C ALA A 208 -15.28 -7.49 -10.65
N TYR A 209 -14.54 -6.56 -10.04
CA TYR A 209 -14.79 -5.13 -10.13
C TYR A 209 -14.30 -4.54 -11.46
N ALA A 210 -12.98 -4.43 -11.66
CA ALA A 210 -12.36 -3.56 -12.66
C ALA A 210 -12.16 -4.19 -14.05
N LEU A 211 -12.36 -5.51 -14.22
CA LEU A 211 -12.22 -6.19 -15.51
C LEU A 211 -13.54 -6.73 -16.07
N TYR A 212 -14.54 -6.95 -15.22
CA TYR A 212 -15.78 -7.66 -15.58
C TYR A 212 -17.08 -6.93 -15.18
N ASP A 213 -17.00 -5.76 -14.53
CA ASP A 213 -18.14 -4.92 -14.11
C ASP A 213 -19.22 -5.67 -13.28
N PHE A 214 -18.86 -6.77 -12.60
CA PHE A 214 -19.78 -7.59 -11.80
C PHE A 214 -20.06 -7.02 -10.41
N LEU A 215 -19.16 -6.17 -9.90
CA LEU A 215 -19.28 -5.53 -8.60
C LEU A 215 -19.38 -4.01 -8.78
N GLY A 216 -20.33 -3.38 -8.09
CA GLY A 216 -20.29 -1.93 -7.88
C GLY A 216 -19.13 -1.55 -6.94
N ALA A 217 -18.63 -0.31 -7.06
CA ALA A 217 -17.51 0.20 -6.28
C ALA A 217 -17.65 -0.06 -4.77
N GLY A 218 -18.79 0.31 -4.17
CA GLY A 218 -19.04 0.06 -2.73
C GLY A 218 -18.97 -1.43 -2.34
N THR A 219 -19.48 -2.33 -3.18
CA THR A 219 -19.42 -3.78 -2.95
C THR A 219 -18.00 -4.31 -3.04
N ALA A 220 -17.23 -3.85 -4.03
CA ALA A 220 -15.82 -4.20 -4.20
C ALA A 220 -14.97 -3.69 -3.02
N PHE A 221 -15.20 -2.45 -2.57
CA PHE A 221 -14.52 -1.85 -1.40
C PHE A 221 -14.75 -2.66 -0.12
N ILE A 222 -16.01 -3.04 0.14
CA ILE A 222 -16.36 -3.87 1.31
C ILE A 222 -15.69 -5.25 1.21
N LEU A 223 -15.72 -5.91 0.05
CA LEU A 223 -15.13 -7.25 -0.13
C LEU A 223 -13.59 -7.23 -0.01
N LEU A 224 -12.89 -6.29 -0.67
CA LEU A 224 -11.45 -6.11 -0.52
C LEU A 224 -11.07 -5.78 0.93
N GLY A 225 -11.88 -4.94 1.59
CA GLY A 225 -11.73 -4.61 3.01
C GLY A 225 -11.87 -5.82 3.93
N VAL A 226 -12.86 -6.68 3.69
CA VAL A 226 -13.05 -7.95 4.42
C VAL A 226 -11.89 -8.90 4.18
N VAL A 227 -11.39 -9.04 2.93
CA VAL A 227 -10.21 -9.86 2.63
C VAL A 227 -8.96 -9.35 3.35
N ALA A 228 -8.73 -8.03 3.37
CA ALA A 228 -7.59 -7.43 4.07
C ALA A 228 -7.66 -7.62 5.60
N LEU A 229 -8.84 -7.40 6.21
CA LEU A 229 -9.06 -7.63 7.64
C LEU A 229 -8.96 -9.11 8.02
N ALA A 230 -9.47 -10.03 7.18
CA ALA A 230 -9.30 -11.47 7.35
C ALA A 230 -7.83 -11.89 7.22
N THR A 231 -7.05 -11.25 6.36
CA THR A 231 -5.60 -11.47 6.22
C THR A 231 -4.85 -11.03 7.48
N LEU A 232 -5.19 -9.86 8.04
CA LEU A 232 -4.66 -9.40 9.34
C LEU A 232 -5.03 -10.36 10.48
N ALA A 233 -6.28 -10.85 10.53
CA ALA A 233 -6.72 -11.83 11.52
C ALA A 233 -5.97 -13.17 11.38
N ALA A 234 -5.81 -13.68 10.16
CA ALA A 234 -5.04 -14.90 9.89
C ALA A 234 -3.56 -14.75 10.27
N ALA A 235 -2.99 -13.55 10.21
CA ALA A 235 -1.61 -13.29 10.59
C ALA A 235 -1.31 -13.50 12.10
N LEU A 236 -2.34 -13.47 12.98
CA LEU A 236 -2.21 -13.93 14.37
C LEU A 236 -1.68 -15.37 14.45
N LEU A 237 -2.09 -16.21 13.50
CA LEU A 237 -1.87 -17.66 13.46
C LEU A 237 -0.74 -18.06 12.50
N HIS A 238 -0.53 -17.29 11.42
CA HIS A 238 0.41 -17.61 10.33
C HIS A 238 1.69 -16.73 10.31
N GLY A 239 1.78 -15.68 11.13
CA GLY A 239 3.01 -14.91 11.32
C GLY A 239 3.12 -13.57 10.57
N PRO A 240 4.27 -12.88 10.73
CA PRO A 240 4.38 -11.44 10.43
C PRO A 240 4.33 -11.09 8.94
N ALA A 241 4.74 -11.97 8.04
CA ALA A 241 4.68 -11.71 6.59
C ALA A 241 3.23 -11.50 6.13
N LEU A 242 2.30 -12.30 6.66
CA LEU A 242 0.87 -12.18 6.36
C LEU A 242 0.27 -10.89 6.96
N ALA A 243 0.80 -10.41 8.09
CA ALA A 243 0.39 -9.11 8.65
C ALA A 243 0.78 -7.95 7.74
N GLY A 244 1.96 -8.01 7.12
CA GLY A 244 2.40 -7.03 6.12
C GLY A 244 1.51 -7.05 4.88
N LEU A 245 1.14 -8.24 4.40
CA LEU A 245 0.22 -8.42 3.26
C LEU A 245 -1.16 -7.82 3.57
N GLY A 246 -1.76 -8.16 4.72
CA GLY A 246 -3.06 -7.62 5.15
C GLY A 246 -3.03 -6.12 5.39
N LEU A 247 -1.93 -5.57 5.91
CA LEU A 247 -1.75 -4.12 6.09
C LEU A 247 -1.69 -3.41 4.74
N VAL A 248 -0.86 -3.89 3.80
CA VAL A 248 -0.73 -3.31 2.45
C VAL A 248 -2.07 -3.41 1.72
N GLY A 249 -2.75 -4.56 1.75
CA GLY A 249 -4.07 -4.72 1.16
C GLY A 249 -5.12 -3.76 1.75
N ALA A 250 -5.11 -3.55 3.07
CA ALA A 250 -6.06 -2.64 3.70
C ALA A 250 -5.86 -1.18 3.24
N TYR A 251 -4.61 -0.70 3.24
CA TYR A 251 -4.30 0.66 2.81
C TYR A 251 -4.25 0.86 1.29
N LEU A 252 -4.23 -0.22 0.50
CA LEU A 252 -4.33 -0.18 -0.96
C LEU A 252 -5.78 -0.27 -1.46
N THR A 253 -6.70 -0.87 -0.69
CA THR A 253 -8.11 -1.04 -1.07
C THR A 253 -8.77 0.24 -1.58
N PRO A 254 -8.66 1.42 -0.91
CA PRO A 254 -9.31 2.63 -1.40
C PRO A 254 -8.67 3.23 -2.65
N LEU A 255 -7.40 2.93 -2.92
CA LEU A 255 -6.69 3.41 -4.12
C LEU A 255 -7.06 2.59 -5.37
N LEU A 256 -7.54 1.35 -5.18
CA LEU A 256 -8.03 0.49 -6.26
C LEU A 256 -9.49 0.78 -6.61
N VAL A 257 -10.30 1.18 -5.63
CA VAL A 257 -11.72 1.53 -5.80
C VAL A 257 -11.89 3.05 -5.89
N ALA A 258 -11.29 3.64 -6.93
CA ALA A 258 -11.49 5.06 -7.23
C ALA A 258 -12.96 5.33 -7.61
N SER A 259 -13.52 6.42 -7.10
CA SER A 259 -14.91 6.84 -7.33
C SER A 259 -14.94 8.31 -7.74
N GLU A 260 -15.80 8.68 -8.69
CA GLU A 260 -15.91 10.08 -9.18
C GLU A 260 -16.46 11.05 -8.12
N HIS A 261 -17.17 10.52 -7.11
CA HIS A 261 -17.59 11.22 -5.90
C HIS A 261 -16.98 10.53 -4.67
N PRO A 262 -15.85 11.03 -4.12
CA PRO A 262 -15.21 10.43 -2.94
C PRO A 262 -16.02 10.64 -1.66
N ASP A 263 -16.50 9.54 -1.06
CA ASP A 263 -17.05 9.54 0.30
C ASP A 263 -15.92 9.40 1.32
N TYR A 264 -15.52 10.54 1.91
CA TYR A 264 -14.50 10.59 2.95
C TYR A 264 -14.93 9.93 4.27
N TRP A 265 -16.22 9.84 4.58
CA TRP A 265 -16.71 9.17 5.79
C TRP A 265 -16.58 7.66 5.65
N ALA A 266 -17.05 7.08 4.54
CA ALA A 266 -16.87 5.66 4.25
C ALA A 266 -15.38 5.27 4.22
N LEU A 267 -14.55 6.09 3.55
CA LEU A 267 -13.10 5.95 3.51
C LEU A 267 -12.48 5.91 4.92
N TYR A 268 -12.73 6.94 5.74
CA TYR A 268 -12.02 7.10 7.00
C TYR A 268 -12.57 6.24 8.14
N ILE A 269 -13.85 5.86 8.11
CA ILE A 269 -14.37 4.81 9.01
C ILE A 269 -13.70 3.47 8.70
N TYR A 270 -13.60 3.09 7.43
CA TYR A 270 -12.88 1.88 7.01
C TYR A 270 -11.39 1.92 7.42
N LEU A 271 -10.69 3.02 7.11
CA LEU A 271 -9.28 3.17 7.47
C LEU A 271 -9.06 3.19 8.99
N ALA A 272 -9.99 3.75 9.79
CA ALA A 272 -9.92 3.69 11.25
C ALA A 272 -10.06 2.25 11.77
N VAL A 273 -10.98 1.45 11.21
CA VAL A 273 -11.13 0.02 11.54
C VAL A 273 -9.88 -0.78 11.14
N ALA A 274 -9.31 -0.53 9.96
CA ALA A 274 -8.05 -1.13 9.53
C ALA A 274 -6.86 -0.74 10.42
N THR A 275 -6.78 0.53 10.84
CA THR A 275 -5.77 1.04 11.79
C THR A 275 -5.90 0.33 13.14
N ALA A 276 -7.12 0.23 13.67
CA ALA A 276 -7.41 -0.44 14.93
C ALA A 276 -7.04 -1.93 14.89
N ALA A 277 -7.39 -2.64 13.82
CA ALA A 277 -7.02 -4.05 13.61
C ALA A 277 -5.50 -4.23 13.52
N ALA A 278 -4.79 -3.35 12.79
CA ALA A 278 -3.34 -3.39 12.66
C ALA A 278 -2.62 -3.09 13.97
N PHE A 279 -3.07 -2.10 14.76
CA PHE A 279 -2.51 -1.80 16.08
C PHE A 279 -2.80 -2.91 17.10
N ALA A 280 -4.03 -3.46 17.11
CA ALA A 280 -4.38 -4.60 17.96
C ALA A 280 -3.49 -5.82 17.66
N LEU A 281 -3.30 -6.16 16.37
CA LEU A 281 -2.39 -7.21 15.93
C LEU A 281 -0.93 -6.93 16.34
N ALA A 282 -0.46 -5.70 16.14
CA ALA A 282 0.88 -5.28 16.54
C ALA A 282 1.11 -5.39 18.05
N ARG A 283 0.06 -5.21 18.86
CA ARG A 283 0.10 -5.35 20.32
C ARG A 283 0.01 -6.81 20.78
N ILE A 284 -0.96 -7.58 20.29
CA ILE A 284 -1.11 -9.02 20.61
C ILE A 284 0.15 -9.82 20.26
N ARG A 285 0.90 -9.40 19.22
CA ARG A 285 2.14 -10.06 18.79
C ARG A 285 3.43 -9.30 19.12
N MET A 286 3.36 -8.16 19.82
CA MET A 286 4.48 -7.27 20.16
C MET A 286 5.32 -6.82 18.94
N TRP A 287 4.75 -6.82 17.74
CA TRP A 287 5.43 -6.49 16.49
C TRP A 287 5.57 -4.98 16.30
N ARG A 288 6.60 -4.38 16.94
CA ARG A 288 6.92 -2.95 16.82
C ARG A 288 7.02 -2.45 15.37
N TRP A 289 7.53 -3.27 14.45
CA TRP A 289 7.60 -2.91 13.03
C TRP A 289 6.21 -2.66 12.42
N LEU A 290 5.22 -3.49 12.77
CA LEU A 290 3.85 -3.41 12.25
C LEU A 290 3.14 -2.15 12.78
N ALA A 291 3.38 -1.80 14.05
CA ALA A 291 2.91 -0.54 14.62
C ALA A 291 3.48 0.67 13.86
N ILE A 292 4.80 0.68 13.59
CA ILE A 292 5.46 1.77 12.85
C ILE A 292 4.89 1.90 11.43
N THR A 293 4.74 0.80 10.68
CA THR A 293 4.20 0.84 9.32
C THR A 293 2.72 1.22 9.29
N ALA A 294 1.93 0.77 10.28
CA ALA A 294 0.52 1.14 10.39
C ALA A 294 0.32 2.62 10.75
N VAL A 295 1.15 3.19 11.64
CA VAL A 295 1.19 4.65 11.91
C VAL A 295 1.56 5.41 10.63
N ALA A 296 2.61 4.98 9.93
CA ALA A 296 3.09 5.66 8.73
C ALA A 296 2.06 5.68 7.60
N PHE A 297 1.42 4.54 7.32
CA PHE A 297 0.34 4.47 6.32
C PHE A 297 -0.92 5.24 6.75
N SER A 298 -1.28 5.19 8.05
CA SER A 298 -2.41 5.95 8.56
C SER A 298 -2.22 7.46 8.43
N ALA A 299 -1.08 7.99 8.88
CA ALA A 299 -0.78 9.42 8.77
C ALA A 299 -0.65 9.88 7.30
N ALA A 300 -0.10 9.03 6.41
CA ALA A 300 -0.01 9.34 4.98
C ALA A 300 -1.38 9.48 4.30
N TRP A 301 -2.41 8.76 4.75
CA TRP A 301 -3.77 8.82 4.20
C TRP A 301 -4.55 10.10 4.55
N ILE A 302 -3.95 11.03 5.30
CA ILE A 302 -4.47 12.40 5.50
C ILE A 302 -4.01 13.35 4.39
N LEU A 303 -3.05 12.97 3.54
CA LEU A 303 -2.57 13.80 2.42
C LEU A 303 -3.50 13.77 1.17
N PRO A 304 -4.03 12.62 0.72
CA PRO A 304 -4.96 12.59 -0.41
C PRO A 304 -6.29 13.25 -0.04
N GLY A 305 -6.73 14.24 -0.83
CA GLY A 305 -7.98 14.97 -0.57
C GLY A 305 -7.86 16.17 0.38
N VAL A 306 -6.70 16.39 1.01
CA VAL A 306 -6.52 17.45 2.03
C VAL A 306 -6.80 18.89 1.51
N GLY A 307 -6.68 19.10 0.20
CA GLY A 307 -7.00 20.37 -0.45
C GLY A 307 -8.47 20.55 -0.85
N VAL A 308 -9.34 19.55 -0.61
CA VAL A 308 -10.78 19.61 -0.89
C VAL A 308 -11.47 20.26 0.31
N VAL A 309 -11.57 21.59 0.28
CA VAL A 309 -12.16 22.38 1.36
C VAL A 309 -13.69 22.34 1.29
N SER A 310 -14.29 21.30 1.87
CA SER A 310 -15.71 21.24 2.24
C SER A 310 -15.87 20.82 3.71
N VAL A 311 -16.98 21.22 4.33
CA VAL A 311 -17.22 20.97 5.77
C VAL A 311 -17.27 19.47 6.08
N ASP A 312 -17.98 18.69 5.25
CA ASP A 312 -18.10 17.23 5.42
C ASP A 312 -16.76 16.51 5.22
N ALA A 313 -15.98 16.91 4.22
CA ALA A 313 -14.65 16.35 3.99
C ALA A 313 -13.72 16.68 5.16
N LEU A 314 -13.68 17.93 5.61
CA LEU A 314 -12.85 18.35 6.74
C LEU A 314 -13.24 17.61 8.02
N GLY A 315 -14.53 17.46 8.30
CA GLY A 315 -15.05 16.69 9.43
C GLY A 315 -14.57 15.24 9.42
N ALA A 316 -14.61 14.57 8.27
CA ALA A 316 -14.13 13.20 8.10
C ALA A 316 -12.60 13.07 8.27
N HIS A 317 -11.81 14.01 7.72
CA HIS A 317 -10.35 14.03 7.92
C HIS A 317 -9.98 14.28 9.41
N VAL A 318 -10.69 15.21 10.08
CA VAL A 318 -10.48 15.52 11.50
C VAL A 318 -10.87 14.32 12.38
N PHE A 319 -11.98 13.64 12.08
CA PHE A 319 -12.35 12.38 12.72
C PHE A 319 -11.22 11.35 12.57
N TYR A 320 -10.65 11.19 11.38
CA TYR A 320 -9.57 10.23 11.14
C TYR A 320 -8.29 10.54 11.92
N ALA A 321 -7.87 11.81 11.94
CA ALA A 321 -6.70 12.26 12.69
C ALA A 321 -6.86 12.02 14.21
N VAL A 322 -8.04 12.34 14.75
CA VAL A 322 -8.36 12.15 16.19
C VAL A 322 -8.51 10.66 16.53
N ALA A 323 -9.17 9.86 15.68
CA ALA A 323 -9.32 8.43 15.89
C ALA A 323 -7.95 7.70 15.82
N GLY A 324 -7.11 8.03 14.84
CA GLY A 324 -5.76 7.49 14.71
C GLY A 324 -4.87 7.85 15.91
N PHE A 325 -4.90 9.11 16.36
CA PHE A 325 -4.22 9.54 17.58
C PHE A 325 -4.71 8.77 18.82
N ALA A 326 -6.04 8.66 18.99
CA ALA A 326 -6.62 7.95 20.14
C ALA A 326 -6.24 6.47 20.14
N LEU A 327 -6.30 5.79 18.98
CA LEU A 327 -5.84 4.41 18.81
C LEU A 327 -4.34 4.28 19.12
N ALA A 328 -3.50 5.22 18.68
CA ALA A 328 -2.07 5.21 18.99
C ALA A 328 -1.78 5.45 20.48
N ALA A 329 -2.49 6.36 21.13
CA ALA A 329 -2.38 6.58 22.57
C ALA A 329 -2.82 5.34 23.37
N VAL A 330 -3.99 4.78 23.06
CA VAL A 330 -4.59 3.66 23.80
C VAL A 330 -3.83 2.34 23.60
N LEU A 331 -3.31 2.11 22.39
CA LEU A 331 -2.68 0.83 22.02
C LEU A 331 -1.16 0.89 21.94
N ILE A 332 -0.54 1.96 21.44
CA ILE A 332 0.90 1.96 21.07
C ILE A 332 1.81 2.60 22.15
N VAL A 333 1.34 3.63 22.87
CA VAL A 333 2.17 4.36 23.85
C VAL A 333 2.53 3.50 25.06
N ALA A 334 3.82 3.26 25.26
CA ALA A 334 4.31 2.46 26.39
C ALA A 334 3.93 3.09 27.74
N GLY A 335 3.47 2.27 28.69
CA GLY A 335 3.01 2.71 30.01
C GLY A 335 1.61 3.35 30.04
N LEU A 336 0.85 3.32 28.94
CA LEU A 336 -0.51 3.86 28.88
C LEU A 336 -1.54 2.81 28.44
N LEU A 337 -2.57 2.58 29.27
CA LEU A 337 -3.73 1.72 28.98
C LEU A 337 -3.36 0.30 28.49
N PHE A 338 -3.47 0.02 27.18
CA PHE A 338 -3.14 -1.28 26.59
C PHE A 338 -1.78 -1.26 25.85
N GLY A 339 -0.99 -0.20 26.03
CA GLY A 339 0.38 -0.07 25.55
C GLY A 339 1.38 -1.04 26.17
N PRO A 340 2.59 -1.17 25.60
CA PRO A 340 3.63 -2.04 26.14
C PRO A 340 4.14 -1.53 27.49
N ASP A 341 4.75 -2.40 28.30
CA ASP A 341 5.37 -2.00 29.57
C ASP A 341 6.48 -0.95 29.35
N ALA A 342 6.47 0.11 30.15
CA ALA A 342 7.47 1.16 30.12
C ALA A 342 8.55 0.94 31.20
N GLU A 343 9.82 1.12 30.83
CA GLU A 343 10.89 1.28 31.81
C GLU A 343 10.90 2.72 32.33
N PRO A 344 10.92 2.96 33.66
CA PRO A 344 10.96 4.30 34.24
C PRO A 344 12.10 5.17 33.66
N GLY A 345 11.79 6.42 33.33
CA GLY A 345 12.69 7.37 32.70
C GLY A 345 13.13 7.03 31.27
N ARG A 346 12.68 5.92 30.66
CA ARG A 346 13.06 5.56 29.28
C ARG A 346 12.00 5.99 28.26
N ILE A 347 12.36 7.00 27.47
CA ILE A 347 11.63 7.43 26.28
C ILE A 347 11.60 6.27 25.26
N ASP A 348 10.43 5.97 24.70
CA ASP A 348 10.29 5.08 23.55
C ASP A 348 10.04 5.90 22.28
N GLY A 349 10.93 5.73 21.30
CA GLY A 349 10.84 6.42 20.02
C GLY A 349 9.58 6.05 19.23
N VAL A 350 9.03 4.84 19.37
CA VAL A 350 7.80 4.45 18.66
C VAL A 350 6.58 5.16 19.26
N SER A 351 6.45 5.14 20.59
CA SER A 351 5.42 5.86 21.35
C SER A 351 5.42 7.35 21.03
N SER A 352 6.60 7.99 21.08
CA SER A 352 6.75 9.42 20.81
C SER A 352 6.48 9.77 19.34
N ALA A 353 7.01 8.97 18.39
CA ALA A 353 6.79 9.20 16.95
C ALA A 353 5.34 8.96 16.53
N ALA A 354 4.61 8.04 17.17
CA ALA A 354 3.21 7.78 16.87
C ALA A 354 2.32 9.00 17.17
N LEU A 355 2.46 9.60 18.35
CA LEU A 355 1.74 10.83 18.70
C LEU A 355 2.16 12.00 17.78
N ALA A 356 3.47 12.14 17.54
CA ALA A 356 4.00 13.18 16.65
C ALA A 356 3.48 13.06 15.20
N ALA A 357 3.31 11.84 14.67
CA ALA A 357 2.80 11.63 13.30
C ALA A 357 1.36 12.14 13.13
N TYR A 358 0.48 11.87 14.10
CA TYR A 358 -0.90 12.39 14.07
C TYR A 358 -0.97 13.89 14.38
N LEU A 359 -0.06 14.42 15.21
CA LEU A 359 0.08 15.88 15.37
C LEU A 359 0.52 16.58 14.08
N VAL A 360 1.47 16.01 13.33
CA VAL A 360 1.87 16.50 12.00
C VAL A 360 0.68 16.48 11.05
N ALA A 361 -0.09 15.38 11.02
CA ALA A 361 -1.24 15.27 10.15
C ALA A 361 -2.36 16.27 10.51
N ALA A 362 -2.63 16.49 11.80
CA ALA A 362 -3.55 17.52 12.27
C ALA A 362 -3.05 18.95 11.96
N ALA A 363 -1.74 19.22 12.08
CA ALA A 363 -1.15 20.49 11.68
C ALA A 363 -1.27 20.72 10.16
N VAL A 364 -1.07 19.68 9.34
CA VAL A 364 -1.29 19.73 7.88
C VAL A 364 -2.75 20.04 7.56
N LEU A 365 -3.72 19.45 8.27
CA LEU A 365 -5.14 19.79 8.13
C LEU A 365 -5.43 21.25 8.48
N VAL A 366 -4.86 21.78 9.57
CA VAL A 366 -4.96 23.21 9.94
C VAL A 366 -4.42 24.10 8.82
N LEU A 367 -3.25 23.78 8.26
CA LEU A 367 -2.64 24.60 7.21
C LEU A 367 -3.39 24.51 5.87
N ALA A 368 -3.90 23.34 5.49
CA ALA A 368 -4.67 23.15 4.25
C ALA A 368 -6.05 23.81 4.31
N SER A 369 -6.71 23.75 5.47
CA SER A 369 -8.01 24.40 5.72
C SER A 369 -7.92 25.91 5.99
N ARG A 370 -6.72 26.52 5.93
CA ARG A 370 -6.45 27.93 6.23
C ARG A 370 -6.88 28.33 7.65
N HIS A 371 -6.50 27.51 8.62
CA HIS A 371 -6.76 27.71 10.05
C HIS A 371 -8.25 27.68 10.42
N ASP A 372 -9.00 26.77 9.80
CA ASP A 372 -10.42 26.53 10.12
C ASP A 372 -10.61 26.18 11.63
N PRO A 373 -11.65 26.70 12.31
CA PRO A 373 -11.88 26.45 13.73
C PRO A 373 -11.99 24.97 14.13
N LEU A 374 -12.55 24.09 13.29
CA LEU A 374 -12.65 22.66 13.57
C LEU A 374 -11.27 21.99 13.53
N ALA A 375 -10.44 22.35 12.55
CA ALA A 375 -9.07 21.87 12.46
C ALA A 375 -8.21 22.40 13.63
N LEU A 376 -8.33 23.70 13.95
CA LEU A 376 -7.61 24.33 15.06
C LEU A 376 -7.97 23.72 16.41
N THR A 377 -9.27 23.53 16.70
CA THR A 377 -9.72 22.94 17.97
C THR A 377 -9.29 21.48 18.09
N ALA A 378 -9.39 20.69 17.02
CA ALA A 378 -8.87 19.33 17.00
C ALA A 378 -7.35 19.30 17.26
N PHE A 379 -6.56 20.09 16.54
CA PHE A 379 -5.11 20.17 16.73
C PHE A 379 -4.75 20.61 18.17
N ALA A 380 -5.43 21.61 18.72
CA ALA A 380 -5.20 22.07 20.10
C ALA A 380 -5.52 20.98 21.14
N VAL A 381 -6.60 20.22 20.94
CA VAL A 381 -6.94 19.06 21.78
C VAL A 381 -5.88 17.96 21.68
N LEU A 382 -5.36 17.66 20.48
CA LEU A 382 -4.29 16.67 20.32
C LEU A 382 -2.95 17.12 20.95
N VAL A 383 -2.61 18.41 20.88
CA VAL A 383 -1.43 18.97 21.58
C VAL A 383 -1.59 18.84 23.09
N ALA A 384 -2.73 19.27 23.66
CA ALA A 384 -3.01 19.15 25.08
C ALA A 384 -3.05 17.68 25.55
N ALA A 385 -3.64 16.79 24.75
CA ALA A 385 -3.63 15.35 25.00
C ALA A 385 -2.22 14.76 24.94
N THR A 386 -1.35 15.23 24.03
CA THR A 386 0.05 14.79 23.96
C THR A 386 0.82 15.16 25.22
N ALA A 387 0.64 16.39 25.72
CA ALA A 387 1.22 16.81 26.99
C ALA A 387 0.68 15.96 28.16
N ALA A 388 -0.65 15.75 28.24
CA ALA A 388 -1.27 14.93 29.29
C ALA A 388 -0.87 13.44 29.23
N ILE A 389 -0.58 12.90 28.03
CA ILE A 389 -0.06 11.56 27.83
C ILE A 389 1.40 11.47 28.29
N ALA A 390 2.27 12.36 27.82
CA ALA A 390 3.68 12.42 28.22
C ALA A 390 3.87 12.66 29.72
N TRP A 391 2.93 13.37 30.36
CA TRP A 391 2.88 13.62 31.80
C TRP A 391 2.60 12.35 32.61
N ARG A 392 1.79 11.43 32.06
CA ARG A 392 1.45 10.13 32.66
C ARG A 392 2.43 9.02 32.29
N ALA A 393 3.00 9.08 31.10
CA ALA A 393 3.86 8.06 30.51
C ALA A 393 5.11 8.70 29.89
N GLU A 394 6.23 8.68 30.63
CA GLU A 394 7.51 9.28 30.22
C GLU A 394 8.05 8.73 28.89
N ALA A 395 7.61 7.54 28.49
CA ALA A 395 7.88 6.94 27.18
C ALA A 395 7.48 7.85 26.00
N ALA A 396 6.49 8.73 26.17
CA ALA A 396 6.03 9.69 25.18
C ALA A 396 6.68 11.09 25.30
N ALA A 397 7.64 11.31 26.22
CA ALA A 397 8.17 12.66 26.51
C ALA A 397 8.82 13.37 25.30
N ALA A 398 9.35 12.63 24.31
CA ALA A 398 9.89 13.25 23.10
C ALA A 398 8.82 13.75 22.10
N ALA A 399 7.54 13.44 22.32
CA ALA A 399 6.43 14.04 21.56
C ALA A 399 6.11 15.48 22.00
N VAL A 400 6.50 15.89 23.23
CA VAL A 400 6.22 17.24 23.75
C VAL A 400 6.92 18.34 22.96
N PRO A 401 8.25 18.31 22.70
CA PRO A 401 8.89 19.33 21.88
C PRO A 401 8.44 19.29 20.42
N ALA A 402 8.05 18.12 19.89
CA ALA A 402 7.43 18.05 18.57
C ALA A 402 6.07 18.77 18.55
N ALA A 403 5.24 18.60 19.59
CA ALA A 403 3.99 19.33 19.74
C ALA A 403 4.21 20.86 19.88
N ALA A 404 5.23 21.28 20.65
CA ALA A 404 5.58 22.69 20.81
C ALA A 404 6.03 23.33 19.50
N LEU A 405 6.94 22.69 18.76
CA LEU A 405 7.41 23.15 17.45
C LEU A 405 6.27 23.21 16.42
N LEU A 406 5.34 22.25 16.42
CA LEU A 406 4.17 22.27 15.54
C LEU A 406 3.17 23.38 15.92
N ALA A 407 2.95 23.62 17.22
CA ALA A 407 2.12 24.73 17.69
C ALA A 407 2.72 26.09 17.29
N ILE A 408 4.03 26.27 17.48
CA ILE A 408 4.78 27.45 17.03
C ILE A 408 4.65 27.62 15.51
N LEU A 409 4.82 26.55 14.72
CA LEU A 409 4.68 26.59 13.26
C LEU A 409 3.28 27.00 12.80
N VAL A 410 2.24 26.41 13.39
CA VAL A 410 0.82 26.73 13.09
C VAL A 410 0.50 28.19 13.39
N ILE A 411 0.88 28.66 14.58
CA ILE A 411 0.68 30.05 15.03
C ILE A 411 1.50 31.02 14.16
N ALA A 412 2.78 30.77 13.93
CA ALA A 412 3.64 31.62 13.11
C ALA A 412 3.14 31.72 11.66
N ARG A 413 2.68 30.60 11.08
CA ARG A 413 2.11 30.61 9.73
C ARG A 413 0.82 31.43 9.67
N TRP A 414 -0.06 31.33 10.69
CA TRP A 414 -1.27 32.15 10.81
C TRP A 414 -0.93 33.64 10.91
N ALA A 415 0.07 34.01 11.71
CA ALA A 415 0.53 35.40 11.87
C ALA A 415 1.05 36.01 10.55
N VAL A 416 1.60 35.20 9.64
CA VAL A 416 1.97 35.65 8.28
C VAL A 416 0.73 35.93 7.43
N ASP A 417 -0.28 35.06 7.45
CA ASP A 417 -1.53 35.28 6.69
C ASP A 417 -2.31 36.50 7.20
N LEU A 418 -2.39 36.69 8.52
CA LEU A 418 -3.00 37.88 9.14
C LEU A 418 -2.31 39.18 8.70
N LYS A 419 -0.96 39.18 8.62
CA LYS A 419 -0.18 40.33 8.13
C LYS A 419 -0.40 40.60 6.64
N ILE A 420 -0.42 39.58 5.79
CA ILE A 420 -0.71 39.72 4.36
C ILE A 420 -2.13 40.29 4.16
N GLY A 421 -3.11 39.80 4.94
CA GLY A 421 -4.46 40.35 4.94
C GLY A 421 -4.50 41.84 5.24
N HIS A 422 -3.88 42.29 6.34
CA HIS A 422 -3.80 43.72 6.68
C HIS A 422 -3.10 44.59 5.63
N LEU A 423 -2.07 44.08 4.94
CA LEU A 423 -1.38 44.80 3.87
C LEU A 423 -2.22 44.97 2.58
N LEU A 424 -3.28 44.17 2.43
CA LEU A 424 -4.19 44.21 1.27
C LEU A 424 -5.50 44.95 1.54
N MET A 425 -5.78 45.39 2.78
CA MET A 425 -6.99 46.15 3.10
C MET A 425 -6.89 47.60 2.57
N PRO A 426 -7.92 48.14 1.89
CA PRO A 426 -7.89 49.51 1.38
C PRO A 426 -7.76 50.54 2.51
N SER A 427 -6.60 51.17 2.62
CA SER A 427 -6.37 52.24 3.60
C SER A 427 -6.75 53.62 3.04
N GLY A 428 -7.33 54.47 3.89
CA GLY A 428 -7.77 55.81 3.52
C GLY A 428 -9.24 55.89 3.04
N PRO A 429 -9.60 56.91 2.22
CA PRO A 429 -11.01 57.24 1.89
C PRO A 429 -11.81 56.18 1.11
N VAL A 430 -11.19 55.05 0.75
CA VAL A 430 -11.79 53.93 0.00
C VAL A 430 -12.00 52.68 0.85
N ALA A 431 -11.79 52.76 2.18
CA ALA A 431 -12.22 51.71 3.11
C ALA A 431 -13.74 51.46 2.96
N GLY A 432 -14.16 50.18 2.96
CA GLY A 432 -15.53 49.78 2.65
C GLY A 432 -16.02 49.96 1.19
N ALA A 433 -15.23 50.55 0.28
CA ALA A 433 -15.63 50.73 -1.13
C ALA A 433 -15.43 49.46 -2.00
N VAL A 434 -14.71 48.48 -1.47
CA VAL A 434 -14.50 47.14 -2.05
C VAL A 434 -14.92 46.13 -0.96
N PRO A 435 -15.54 44.98 -1.30
CA PRO A 435 -15.84 43.94 -0.31
C PRO A 435 -14.60 43.55 0.48
N GLU A 436 -14.58 43.90 1.77
CA GLU A 436 -13.43 43.65 2.63
C GLU A 436 -13.23 42.14 2.84
N PRO A 437 -11.98 41.64 2.86
CA PRO A 437 -11.73 40.26 3.24
C PRO A 437 -12.28 40.00 4.66
N PRO A 438 -12.71 38.76 4.98
CA PRO A 438 -13.22 38.43 6.31
C PRO A 438 -12.21 38.85 7.38
N LYS A 439 -12.72 39.49 8.44
CA LYS A 439 -11.90 40.18 9.43
C LYS A 439 -10.84 39.23 9.99
N ALA A 440 -9.60 39.70 10.01
CA ALA A 440 -8.48 38.99 10.60
C ALA A 440 -8.76 38.72 12.09
N ASP A 441 -9.02 37.45 12.45
CA ASP A 441 -9.36 37.01 13.81
C ASP A 441 -8.15 36.99 14.76
N VAL A 442 -7.50 38.16 14.89
CA VAL A 442 -6.36 38.41 15.78
C VAL A 442 -6.69 38.04 17.24
N GLY A 443 -7.94 38.21 17.67
CA GLY A 443 -8.41 37.78 18.99
C GLY A 443 -8.28 36.26 19.20
N TRP A 444 -8.74 35.45 18.24
CA TRP A 444 -8.67 33.99 18.35
C TRP A 444 -7.23 33.48 18.21
N HIS A 445 -6.44 34.14 17.37
CA HIS A 445 -5.00 33.91 17.26
C HIS A 445 -4.26 34.13 18.58
N LEU A 446 -4.50 35.25 19.26
CA LEU A 446 -3.89 35.55 20.56
C LEU A 446 -4.36 34.57 21.64
N VAL A 447 -5.66 34.26 21.70
CA VAL A 447 -6.21 33.27 22.66
C VAL A 447 -5.55 31.90 22.48
N LEU A 448 -5.40 31.42 21.24
CA LEU A 448 -4.80 30.12 20.97
C LEU A 448 -3.29 30.10 21.27
N ALA A 449 -2.55 31.16 20.90
CA ALA A 449 -1.14 31.31 21.21
C ALA A 449 -0.89 31.34 22.74
N THR A 450 -1.68 32.12 23.48
CA THR A 450 -1.64 32.14 24.96
C THR A 450 -2.02 30.78 25.55
N GLY A 451 -3.01 30.09 24.98
CA GLY A 451 -3.40 28.75 25.38
C GLY A 451 -2.25 27.73 25.27
N PHE A 452 -1.54 27.70 24.14
CA PHE A 452 -0.37 26.85 23.99
C PHE A 452 0.76 27.24 24.96
N ALA A 453 1.06 28.53 25.12
CA ALA A 453 2.08 29.00 26.05
C ALA A 453 1.77 28.60 27.51
N LEU A 454 0.49 28.66 27.93
CA LEU A 454 0.05 28.19 29.24
C LEU A 454 0.15 26.67 29.38
N VAL A 455 -0.26 25.89 28.36
CA VAL A 455 -0.16 24.42 28.38
C VAL A 455 1.31 23.99 28.55
N PHE A 456 2.21 24.47 27.71
CA PHE A 456 3.63 24.08 27.78
C PHE A 456 4.35 24.69 29.00
N GLY A 457 4.05 25.93 29.38
CA GLY A 457 4.61 26.58 30.56
C GLY A 457 4.24 25.88 31.87
N ILE A 458 2.96 25.57 32.07
CA ILE A 458 2.47 24.91 33.30
C ILE A 458 2.99 23.46 33.36
N THR A 459 2.89 22.71 32.27
CA THR A 459 3.36 21.31 32.24
C THR A 459 4.88 21.22 32.34
N GLY A 460 5.62 22.12 31.68
CA GLY A 460 7.08 22.23 31.78
C GLY A 460 7.57 22.59 33.18
N TYR A 461 6.93 23.56 33.84
CA TYR A 461 7.23 23.91 35.23
C TYR A 461 6.98 22.71 36.16
N CYS A 462 5.76 22.16 36.16
CA CYS A 462 5.38 21.09 37.07
C CYS A 462 6.10 19.75 36.79
N ALA A 463 6.73 19.57 35.62
CA ALA A 463 7.48 18.36 35.27
C ALA A 463 8.82 18.22 36.03
N HIS A 464 9.31 19.30 36.66
CA HIS A 464 10.55 19.31 37.42
C HIS A 464 10.52 18.30 38.58
N GLY A 465 11.61 17.54 38.75
CA GLY A 465 11.74 16.54 39.81
C GLY A 465 10.92 15.25 39.65
N ARG A 466 10.09 15.10 38.60
CA ARG A 466 9.25 13.90 38.41
C ARG A 466 10.01 12.68 37.87
N SER A 467 11.06 12.89 37.08
CA SER A 467 11.76 11.80 36.37
C SER A 467 13.07 11.37 37.02
N GLN A 468 13.36 10.07 36.94
CA GLN A 468 14.65 9.51 37.34
C GLN A 468 15.79 9.83 36.35
N ARG A 469 15.48 10.24 35.10
CA ARG A 469 16.50 10.60 34.10
C ARG A 469 16.41 12.08 33.73
N PRO A 470 17.54 12.81 33.62
CA PRO A 470 17.53 14.26 33.35
C PRO A 470 17.01 14.62 31.96
N ILE A 471 17.02 13.69 30.99
CA ILE A 471 16.54 13.95 29.63
C ILE A 471 15.05 14.32 29.58
N VAL A 472 14.21 13.74 30.44
CA VAL A 472 12.77 14.02 30.45
C VAL A 472 12.47 15.47 30.88
N PRO A 473 12.93 15.99 32.03
CA PRO A 473 12.73 17.39 32.39
C PRO A 473 13.45 18.38 31.46
N ILE A 474 14.55 17.99 30.81
CA ILE A 474 15.19 18.82 29.75
C ILE A 474 14.25 19.00 28.55
N LEU A 475 13.58 17.94 28.09
CA LEU A 475 12.61 18.06 26.98
C LEU A 475 11.39 18.89 27.37
N TRP A 476 10.93 18.77 28.63
CA TRP A 476 9.84 19.58 29.16
C TRP A 476 10.21 21.07 29.28
N SER A 477 11.39 21.41 29.81
CA SER A 477 11.82 22.81 29.90
C SER A 477 12.11 23.42 28.53
N ALA A 478 12.72 22.66 27.61
CA ALA A 478 12.94 23.07 26.23
C ALA A 478 11.66 23.13 25.37
N SER A 479 10.51 22.70 25.89
CA SER A 479 9.19 22.89 25.26
C SER A 479 8.43 24.09 25.82
N ALA A 480 8.88 24.65 26.95
CA ALA A 480 8.22 25.72 27.70
C ALA A 480 8.88 27.11 27.50
N VAL A 481 9.96 27.16 26.71
CA VAL A 481 10.72 28.36 26.31
C VAL A 481 10.53 28.59 24.81
#